data_AF-A0A3B9KT80-F1
#
_entry.id   AF-A0A3B9KT80-F1
#
_cell.length_a   1.000
_cell.length_b   1.000
_cell.length_c   1.000
_cell.angle_alpha   90.00
_cell.angle_beta   90.00
_cell.angle_gamma   90.00
#
_symmetry.space_group_name_H-M   'P 1'
#
loop_
_entity.id
_entity.type
_entity.pdbx_description
1 polymer ?
#
loop_
_entity_poly.entity_id
_entity_poly.type
_entity_poly.pdbx_seq_one_letter_code
_entity_poly.pdbx_strand_id
1 'polypeptide(L)'
;INDLIAMNALYRPGPIENIPTFISRKNGIEKVSYLHPLLKPILKDTYGIIVYQEQVMQIASEIGGFDLGDADLLRRAMGKKKMDIMKEKRIQFVQGAKERKVPEKTANDIYDLLIKFAEYGFNKSHSVAYAYVAYQTAYLKAHYPAEFMAASL
;
A
#
# COMPACT_ATOMS: atom_id res chain seq x y z
N ILE A 1 2.96 -16.19 0.50
CA ILE A 1 2.89 -15.40 -0.76
C ILE A 1 2.81 -13.88 -0.52
N ASN A 2 1.94 -13.37 0.37
CA ASN A 2 1.78 -11.92 0.61
C ASN A 2 3.08 -11.17 0.92
N ASP A 3 3.99 -11.77 1.68
CA ASP A 3 5.30 -11.17 1.95
C ASP A 3 6.15 -10.98 0.68
N LEU A 4 6.11 -11.92 -0.27
CA LEU A 4 6.80 -11.77 -1.57
C LEU A 4 6.21 -10.61 -2.37
N ILE A 5 4.89 -10.46 -2.35
CA ILE A 5 4.15 -9.37 -3.01
C ILE A 5 4.53 -8.02 -2.38
N ALA A 6 4.74 -7.97 -1.06
CA ALA A 6 5.17 -6.77 -0.35
C ALA A 6 6.65 -6.46 -0.63
N MET A 7 7.53 -7.46 -0.62
CA MET A 7 8.97 -7.25 -0.87
C MET A 7 9.24 -6.72 -2.28
N ASN A 8 8.53 -7.23 -3.29
CA ASN A 8 8.62 -6.71 -4.66
C ASN A 8 8.26 -5.21 -4.74
N ALA A 9 7.30 -4.76 -3.93
CA ALA A 9 6.91 -3.35 -3.85
C ALA A 9 7.86 -2.49 -2.99
N LEU A 10 8.41 -3.03 -1.90
CA LEU A 10 9.21 -2.29 -0.91
C LEU A 10 10.70 -2.19 -1.26
N TYR A 11 11.26 -3.14 -2.01
CA TYR A 11 12.69 -3.19 -2.31
C TYR A 11 13.09 -2.23 -3.45
N ARG A 12 12.82 -0.93 -3.27
CA ARG A 12 13.05 0.16 -4.23
C ARG A 12 13.46 1.45 -3.49
N PRO A 13 14.19 2.38 -4.14
CA PRO A 13 14.51 3.69 -3.54
C PRO A 13 13.26 4.41 -3.03
N GLY A 14 13.30 4.88 -1.78
CA GLY A 14 12.13 5.43 -1.05
C GLY A 14 11.50 4.41 -0.12
N PRO A 15 10.69 3.44 -0.60
CA PRO A 15 10.04 2.43 0.24
C PRO A 15 10.96 1.55 1.06
N ILE A 16 12.23 1.41 0.66
CA ILE A 16 13.22 0.59 1.36
C ILE A 16 13.36 0.98 2.85
N GLU A 17 13.14 2.25 3.18
CA GLU A 17 13.14 2.76 4.56
C GLU A 17 12.06 2.12 5.45
N ASN A 18 10.98 1.60 4.85
CA ASN A 18 9.90 0.93 5.58
C ASN A 18 10.16 -0.57 5.80
N ILE A 19 11.19 -1.16 5.17
CA ILE A 19 11.48 -2.59 5.31
C ILE A 19 11.79 -2.98 6.77
N PRO A 20 12.64 -2.25 7.53
CA PRO A 20 12.87 -2.57 8.93
C PRO A 20 11.58 -2.60 9.75
N THR A 21 10.72 -1.58 9.61
CA THR A 21 9.41 -1.51 10.28
C THR A 21 8.49 -2.66 9.86
N PHE A 22 8.45 -2.99 8.57
CA PHE A 22 7.68 -4.12 8.06
C PHE A 22 8.11 -5.44 8.70
N ILE A 23 9.43 -5.69 8.77
CA ILE A 23 10.01 -6.90 9.38
C ILE A 23 9.74 -6.94 10.89
N SER A 24 9.96 -5.83 11.60
CA SER A 24 9.74 -5.74 13.05
C SER A 24 8.28 -6.01 13.41
N ARG A 25 7.33 -5.45 12.66
CA ARG A 25 5.90 -5.67 12.88
C ARG A 25 5.46 -7.08 12.52
N LYS A 26 5.96 -7.63 11.41
CA LYS A 26 5.71 -9.02 11.01
C LYS A 26 6.14 -10.01 12.08
N ASN A 27 7.31 -9.80 12.69
CA ASN A 27 7.85 -10.70 13.71
C ASN A 27 7.33 -10.39 15.13
N GLY A 28 6.37 -9.48 15.28
CA GLY A 28 5.80 -9.13 16.58
C GLY A 28 6.74 -8.36 17.52
N ILE A 29 7.87 -7.88 17.03
CA ILE A 29 8.83 -7.05 17.78
C ILE A 29 8.24 -5.65 17.99
N GLU A 30 7.59 -5.10 16.96
CA GLU A 30 6.87 -3.84 17.02
C GLU A 30 5.36 -4.08 16.91
N LYS A 31 4.55 -3.40 17.73
CA LYS A 31 3.09 -3.48 17.63
C LYS A 31 2.59 -2.70 16.41
N VAL A 32 1.72 -3.32 15.61
CA VAL A 32 1.01 -2.62 14.53
C VAL A 32 0.01 -1.64 15.13
N SER A 33 0.20 -0.35 14.86
CA SER A 33 -0.74 0.72 15.20
C SER A 33 -1.39 1.30 13.95
N TYR A 34 -2.63 1.77 14.10
CA TYR A 34 -3.40 2.40 13.03
C TYR A 34 -3.90 3.75 13.52
N LEU A 35 -3.88 4.77 12.66
CA LEU A 35 -4.45 6.09 12.98
C LEU A 35 -5.97 6.03 13.20
N HIS A 36 -6.64 5.08 12.56
CA HIS A 36 -8.08 4.87 12.70
C HIS A 36 -8.43 3.38 12.49
N PRO A 37 -9.45 2.83 13.19
CA PRO A 37 -9.88 1.44 13.01
C PRO A 37 -10.24 1.06 11.56
N LEU A 38 -10.76 2.00 10.77
CA LEU A 38 -11.10 1.80 9.36
C LEU A 38 -9.87 1.46 8.49
N LEU A 39 -8.65 1.82 8.92
CA LEU A 39 -7.43 1.48 8.18
C LEU A 39 -7.03 0.00 8.36
N LYS A 40 -7.45 -0.64 9.45
CA LYS A 40 -7.08 -2.02 9.78
C LYS A 40 -7.41 -3.01 8.66
N PRO A 41 -8.65 -3.08 8.13
CA PRO A 41 -8.97 -4.04 7.05
C PRO A 41 -8.15 -3.81 5.76
N ILE A 42 -7.72 -2.57 5.50
CA ILE A 42 -6.98 -2.18 4.29
C ILE A 42 -5.48 -2.47 4.43
N LEU A 43 -4.92 -2.23 5.62
CA LEU A 43 -3.48 -2.27 5.88
C LEU A 43 -3.02 -3.50 6.68
N LYS A 44 -3.93 -4.40 7.07
CA LYS A 44 -3.58 -5.62 7.83
C LYS A 44 -2.52 -6.48 7.13
N ASP A 45 -2.65 -6.66 5.82
CA ASP A 45 -1.77 -7.54 5.03
C ASP A 45 -0.39 -6.92 4.79
N THR A 46 -0.24 -5.63 5.13
CA THR A 46 1.02 -4.86 5.03
C THR A 46 1.45 -4.30 6.38
N TYR A 47 0.96 -4.87 7.49
CA TYR A 47 1.35 -4.51 8.85
C TYR A 47 1.22 -3.01 9.16
N GLY A 48 0.16 -2.37 8.67
CA GLY A 48 -0.11 -0.95 8.90
C GLY A 48 0.69 0.01 8.02
N ILE A 49 1.44 -0.49 7.04
CA ILE A 49 2.23 0.33 6.10
C ILE A 49 1.45 0.46 4.78
N ILE A 50 1.37 1.66 4.23
CA ILE A 50 0.79 1.87 2.89
C ILE A 50 1.85 1.50 1.86
N VAL A 51 1.54 0.49 1.04
CA VAL A 51 2.47 -0.06 0.04
C VAL A 51 1.90 0.06 -1.36
N TYR A 52 0.57 -0.11 -1.50
CA TYR A 52 -0.08 -0.25 -2.80
C TYR A 52 -0.93 0.94 -3.19
N GLN A 53 -1.04 1.18 -4.49
CA GLN A 53 -1.94 2.18 -5.08
C GLN A 53 -3.40 1.88 -4.74
N GLU A 54 -3.77 0.61 -4.74
CA GLU A 54 -5.10 0.13 -4.39
C GLU A 54 -5.45 0.43 -2.93
N GLN A 55 -4.47 0.43 -2.01
CA GLN A 55 -4.69 0.84 -0.63
C GLN A 55 -5.00 2.33 -0.53
N VAL A 56 -4.33 3.18 -1.31
CA VAL A 56 -4.63 4.62 -1.38
C VAL A 56 -6.07 4.84 -1.85
N MET A 57 -6.48 4.11 -2.90
CA MET A 57 -7.85 4.21 -3.43
C MET A 57 -8.89 3.72 -2.41
N GLN A 58 -8.62 2.59 -1.74
CA GLN A 58 -9.50 2.07 -0.69
C GLN A 58 -9.62 3.03 0.49
N ILE A 59 -8.52 3.65 0.93
CA ILE A 59 -8.57 4.65 2.02
C ILE A 59 -9.36 5.88 1.60
N ALA A 60 -9.16 6.38 0.37
CA ALA A 60 -9.91 7.51 -0.16
C ALA A 60 -11.42 7.24 -0.19
N SER A 61 -11.82 6.02 -0.53
CA SER A 61 -13.23 5.62 -0.56
C SER A 61 -13.81 5.36 0.85
N GLU A 62 -13.14 4.55 1.66
CA GLU A 62 -13.63 4.12 2.97
C GLU A 62 -13.61 5.23 4.02
N ILE A 63 -12.67 6.18 3.93
CA ILE A 63 -12.56 7.29 4.88
C ILE A 63 -13.02 8.60 4.23
N GLY A 64 -12.52 8.92 3.04
CA GLY A 64 -12.87 10.17 2.35
C GLY A 64 -14.22 10.16 1.65
N GLY A 65 -14.82 8.97 1.46
CA GLY A 65 -16.08 8.82 0.76
C GLY A 65 -16.06 9.01 -0.73
N PHE A 66 -14.87 8.89 -1.33
CA PHE A 66 -14.72 9.04 -2.76
C PHE A 66 -15.33 7.83 -3.46
N ASP A 67 -15.95 8.06 -4.61
CA ASP A 67 -16.22 6.98 -5.53
C ASP A 67 -14.89 6.46 -6.14
N LEU A 68 -14.96 5.38 -6.92
CA LEU A 68 -13.77 4.78 -7.51
C LEU A 68 -13.08 5.72 -8.53
N GLY A 69 -13.83 6.60 -9.18
CA GLY A 69 -13.31 7.58 -10.13
C GLY A 69 -12.52 8.68 -9.43
N ASP A 70 -13.09 9.25 -8.39
CA ASP A 70 -12.45 10.25 -7.53
C ASP A 70 -11.22 9.70 -6.82
N ALA A 71 -11.27 8.45 -6.36
CA ALA A 71 -10.12 7.77 -5.78
C ALA A 71 -8.98 7.59 -6.79
N ASP A 72 -9.27 7.22 -8.05
CA ASP A 72 -8.24 7.15 -9.11
C ASP A 72 -7.73 8.53 -9.51
N LEU A 73 -8.61 9.55 -9.55
CA LEU A 73 -8.20 10.94 -9.79
C LEU A 73 -7.22 11.43 -8.72
N LEU A 74 -7.49 11.15 -7.44
CA LEU A 74 -6.59 11.45 -6.34
C LEU A 74 -5.24 10.74 -6.51
N ARG A 75 -5.26 9.44 -6.79
CA ARG A 75 -4.04 8.64 -7.04
C ARG A 75 -3.21 9.23 -8.19
N ARG A 76 -3.84 9.60 -9.31
CA ARG A 76 -3.17 10.24 -10.45
C ARG A 76 -2.62 11.62 -10.12
N ALA A 77 -3.36 12.42 -9.36
CA ALA A 77 -2.94 13.75 -8.94
C ALA A 77 -1.70 13.68 -8.05
N MET A 78 -1.66 12.73 -7.12
CA MET A 78 -0.50 12.48 -6.27
C MET A 78 0.72 12.03 -7.08
N GLY A 79 0.57 11.07 -7.99
CA GLY A 79 1.67 10.61 -8.85
C GLY A 79 2.24 11.72 -9.75
N LYS A 80 1.43 12.70 -10.14
CA LYS A 80 1.84 13.88 -10.93
C LYS A 80 2.17 15.12 -10.09
N LYS A 81 2.15 15.03 -8.76
CA LYS A 81 2.38 16.13 -7.82
C LYS A 81 1.52 17.38 -8.11
N LYS A 82 0.26 17.19 -8.54
CA LYS A 82 -0.68 18.28 -8.83
C LYS A 82 -1.26 18.88 -7.56
N MET A 83 -0.52 19.81 -6.96
CA MET A 83 -0.82 20.41 -5.65
C MET A 83 -2.22 21.01 -5.57
N ASP A 84 -2.70 21.69 -6.61
CA ASP A 84 -4.01 22.33 -6.59
C ASP A 84 -5.15 21.30 -6.45
N ILE A 85 -5.07 20.21 -7.22
CA ILE A 85 -6.03 19.10 -7.14
C ILE A 85 -5.93 18.41 -5.77
N MET A 86 -4.70 18.21 -5.26
CA MET A 86 -4.52 17.58 -3.94
C MET A 86 -5.07 18.43 -2.80
N LYS A 87 -5.04 19.76 -2.90
CA LYS A 87 -5.66 20.66 -1.91
C LYS A 87 -7.18 20.60 -1.99
N GLU A 88 -7.74 20.65 -3.20
CA GLU A 88 -9.18 20.52 -3.41
C GLU A 88 -9.71 19.18 -2.86
N LYS A 89 -9.04 18.07 -3.20
CA LYS A 89 -9.39 16.74 -2.72
C LYS A 89 -9.17 16.57 -1.21
N ARG A 90 -8.26 17.33 -0.57
CA ARG A 90 -8.14 17.30 0.90
C ARG A 90 -9.44 17.77 1.57
N ILE A 91 -10.02 18.86 1.07
CA ILE A 91 -11.25 19.43 1.62
C ILE A 91 -12.39 18.39 1.51
N GLN A 92 -12.54 17.79 0.33
CA GLN A 92 -13.54 16.73 0.09
C GLN A 92 -13.29 15.52 0.99
N PHE A 93 -12.04 15.07 1.13
CA PHE A 93 -11.68 13.93 1.97
C PHE A 93 -12.01 14.19 3.45
N VAL A 94 -11.66 15.36 3.98
CA VAL A 94 -11.94 15.70 5.39
C VAL A 94 -13.44 15.82 5.64
N GLN A 95 -14.19 16.40 4.71
CA GLN A 95 -15.65 16.49 4.81
C GLN A 95 -16.30 15.10 4.79
N GLY A 96 -15.92 14.23 3.86
CA GLY A 96 -16.42 12.85 3.81
C GLY A 96 -15.99 12.00 5.01
N ALA A 97 -14.82 12.27 5.58
CA ALA A 97 -14.34 11.64 6.80
C ALA A 97 -15.19 12.05 8.03
N LYS A 98 -15.60 13.32 8.11
CA LYS A 98 -16.50 13.83 9.15
C LYS A 98 -17.86 13.12 9.13
N GLU A 99 -18.43 12.91 7.94
CA GLU A 99 -19.68 12.15 7.76
C GLU A 99 -19.56 10.70 8.24
N ARG A 100 -18.35 10.12 8.16
CA ARG A 100 -18.01 8.78 8.65
C ARG A 100 -17.52 8.75 10.09
N LYS A 101 -17.70 9.84 10.84
CA LYS A 101 -17.33 9.98 12.25
C LYS A 101 -15.81 9.83 12.51
N VAL A 102 -14.99 10.13 11.52
CA VAL A 102 -13.53 10.23 11.69
C VAL A 102 -13.20 11.66 12.15
N PRO A 103 -12.45 11.83 13.26
CA PRO A 103 -12.06 13.16 13.73
C PRO A 103 -11.26 13.91 12.66
N GLU A 104 -11.50 15.21 12.51
CA GLU A 104 -10.86 16.04 11.48
C GLU A 104 -9.33 15.99 11.55
N LYS A 105 -8.75 16.01 12.76
CA LYS A 105 -7.30 15.86 12.96
C LYS A 105 -6.81 14.54 12.38
N THR A 106 -7.47 13.44 12.73
CA THR A 106 -7.13 12.10 12.23
C THR A 106 -7.30 12.01 10.71
N ALA A 107 -8.34 12.63 10.14
CA ALA A 107 -8.55 12.67 8.69
C ALA A 107 -7.40 13.41 7.98
N ASN A 108 -6.96 14.54 8.53
CA ASN A 108 -5.80 15.26 7.99
C ASN A 108 -4.52 14.43 8.08
N ASP A 109 -4.24 13.83 9.25
CA ASP A 109 -3.06 12.96 9.45
C ASP A 109 -3.05 11.78 8.45
N ILE A 110 -4.21 11.17 8.19
CA ILE A 110 -4.36 10.10 7.20
C ILE A 110 -4.12 10.64 5.78
N TYR A 111 -4.64 11.82 5.44
CA TYR A 111 -4.41 12.41 4.12
C TYR A 111 -2.94 12.79 3.89
N ASP A 112 -2.27 13.33 4.91
CA ASP A 112 -0.82 13.58 4.88
C ASP A 112 -0.02 12.28 4.68
N LEU A 113 -0.46 11.20 5.32
CA LEU A 113 0.10 9.86 5.10
C LEU A 113 -0.10 9.43 3.63
N LEU A 114 -1.29 9.59 3.05
CA LEU A 114 -1.54 9.27 1.65
C LEU A 114 -0.60 10.02 0.70
N ILE A 115 -0.42 11.34 0.89
CA ILE A 115 0.47 12.16 0.06
C ILE A 115 1.91 11.65 0.13
N LYS A 116 2.42 11.40 1.34
CA LYS A 116 3.79 10.92 1.54
C LYS A 116 4.05 9.58 0.83
N PHE A 117 3.07 8.69 0.82
CA PHE A 117 3.22 7.36 0.24
C PHE A 117 2.89 7.27 -1.25
N ALA A 118 2.11 8.20 -1.79
CA ALA A 118 1.65 8.12 -3.16
C ALA A 118 2.76 8.29 -4.21
N GLU A 119 3.91 8.89 -3.85
CA GLU A 119 5.09 8.89 -4.71
C GLU A 119 5.67 7.48 -4.93
N TYR A 120 5.38 6.55 -4.02
CA TYR A 120 6.01 5.24 -4.00
C TYR A 120 5.04 4.06 -4.05
N GLY A 121 3.73 4.33 -4.07
CA GLY A 121 2.68 3.32 -4.16
C GLY A 121 2.89 2.41 -5.37
N PHE A 122 2.98 1.11 -5.11
CA PHE A 122 3.14 0.11 -6.16
C PHE A 122 1.80 -0.43 -6.63
N ASN A 123 1.72 -0.86 -7.89
CA ASN A 123 0.53 -1.53 -8.39
C ASN A 123 0.46 -2.96 -7.81
N LYS A 124 -0.55 -3.25 -7.00
CA LYS A 124 -0.67 -4.55 -6.31
C LYS A 124 -0.88 -5.68 -7.30
N SER A 125 -1.73 -5.51 -8.31
CA SER A 125 -2.02 -6.59 -9.26
C SER A 125 -0.79 -7.01 -10.06
N HIS A 126 0.04 -6.05 -10.48
CA HIS A 126 1.34 -6.32 -11.09
C HIS A 126 2.27 -7.06 -10.12
N SER A 127 2.34 -6.61 -8.86
CA SER A 127 3.16 -7.28 -7.84
C SER A 127 2.74 -8.72 -7.58
N VAL A 128 1.43 -8.98 -7.51
CA VAL A 128 0.85 -10.31 -7.30
C VAL A 128 1.25 -11.25 -8.42
N ALA A 129 1.11 -10.82 -9.68
CA ALA A 129 1.42 -11.64 -10.85
C ALA A 129 2.89 -12.08 -10.85
N TYR A 130 3.83 -11.15 -10.63
CA TYR A 130 5.26 -11.47 -10.61
C TYR A 130 5.68 -12.27 -9.37
N ALA A 131 5.09 -11.98 -8.20
CA ALA A 131 5.34 -12.77 -7.00
C ALA A 131 4.87 -14.23 -7.16
N TYR A 132 3.81 -14.47 -7.94
CA TYR A 132 3.35 -15.83 -8.23
C TYR A 132 4.36 -16.60 -9.08
N VAL A 133 4.91 -15.98 -10.14
CA VAL A 133 5.97 -16.58 -10.95
C VAL A 133 7.22 -16.85 -10.10
N ALA A 134 7.64 -15.88 -9.27
CA ALA A 134 8.78 -16.06 -8.36
C ALA A 134 8.55 -17.21 -7.36
N TYR A 135 7.31 -17.39 -6.89
CA TYR A 135 6.96 -18.51 -6.02
C TYR A 135 7.03 -19.85 -6.77
N GLN A 136 6.53 -19.92 -8.00
CA GLN A 136 6.60 -21.12 -8.82
C GLN A 136 8.06 -21.51 -9.14
N THR A 137 8.92 -20.55 -9.48
CA THR A 137 10.34 -20.81 -9.72
C THR A 137 11.05 -21.27 -8.45
N ALA A 138 10.76 -20.65 -7.30
CA ALA A 138 11.28 -21.09 -6.01
C ALA A 138 10.82 -22.50 -5.64
N TYR A 139 9.56 -22.84 -5.90
CA TYR A 139 9.01 -24.19 -5.69
C TYR A 139 9.75 -25.22 -6.54
N LEU A 140 9.91 -24.97 -7.84
CA LEU A 140 10.65 -25.86 -8.74
C LEU A 140 12.10 -26.02 -8.29
N LYS A 141 12.77 -24.94 -7.90
CA LYS A 141 14.13 -24.99 -7.37
C LYS A 141 14.25 -25.82 -6.08
N ALA A 142 13.25 -25.75 -5.20
CA ALA A 142 13.25 -26.47 -3.92
C ALA A 142 12.93 -27.97 -4.07
N HIS A 143 12.06 -28.34 -5.00
CA HIS A 143 11.53 -29.71 -5.12
C HIS A 143 12.10 -30.49 -6.32
N TYR A 144 12.57 -29.80 -7.36
CA TYR A 144 13.15 -30.38 -8.59
C TYR A 144 14.46 -29.66 -8.94
N PRO A 145 15.47 -29.67 -8.04
CA PRO A 145 16.66 -28.84 -8.19
C PRO A 145 17.50 -29.22 -9.43
N ALA A 146 17.58 -30.51 -9.78
CA ALA A 146 18.36 -30.97 -10.93
C ALA A 146 17.75 -30.47 -12.24
N GLU A 147 16.44 -30.65 -12.41
CA GLU A 147 15.68 -30.21 -13.58
C GLU A 147 15.63 -28.68 -13.66
N PHE A 148 15.45 -28.00 -12.53
CA PHE A 148 15.47 -26.54 -12.47
C PHE A 148 16.82 -25.97 -12.91
N MET A 149 17.93 -26.54 -12.40
CA MET A 149 19.27 -26.11 -12.81
C MET A 149 19.52 -26.44 -14.28
N ALA A 150 19.14 -27.64 -14.75
CA ALA A 150 19.27 -28.03 -16.16
C ALA A 150 18.49 -27.11 -17.11
N ALA A 151 17.29 -26.68 -16.72
CA ALA A 151 16.46 -25.76 -17.51
C ALA A 151 16.94 -24.29 -17.49
N SER A 152 17.85 -23.94 -16.57
CA SER A 152 18.37 -22.58 -16.40
C SER A 152 19.81 -22.38 -16.94
N LEU A 153 20.42 -23.43 -17.45
CA LEU A 153 21.74 -23.43 -18.12
C LEU A 153 21.58 -23.09 -19.60
#